data_AF-A0A136KVC7-F1
#
_entry.id   AF-A0A136KVC7-F1
#
_cell.length_a   1.000
_cell.length_b   1.000
_cell.length_c   1.000
_cell.angle_alpha   90.00
_cell.angle_beta   90.00
_cell.angle_gamma   90.00
#
_symmetry.space_group_name_H-M   'P 1'
#
loop_
_entity.id
_entity.type
_entity.pdbx_description
1 polymer ?
#
loop_
_entity_poly.entity_id
_entity_poly.type
_entity_poly.pdbx_seq_one_letter_code
_entity_poly.pdbx_strand_id
1 'polypeptide(L)'
;MGGGAPAGVLGRAEDGRSVSYPAPCAVAGMGESLAEERIRDLLHLANPTVAPYAQPGEVQLRITARAESTEEARALIAPVESEVRRRLGEAVFGADSDTLEQTVLELLRRRGLTLAVAESCTGGGLAYRLTSVPGSSEVFLGGVVSYANEVKVGALELRRTF
;
A
#
# COMPACT_ATOMS: atom_id res chain seq x y z
N MET A 1 12.68 0.70 20.17
CA MET A 1 13.99 0.95 19.54
C MET A 1 14.26 -0.16 18.54
N GLY A 2 13.76 0.03 17.33
CA GLY A 2 13.93 -0.88 16.21
C GLY A 2 13.69 -0.03 14.96
N GLY A 3 14.68 0.79 14.63
CA GLY A 3 14.66 1.60 13.42
C GLY A 3 14.64 0.66 12.23
N GLY A 4 13.48 0.53 11.58
CA GLY A 4 13.42 -0.01 10.23
C GLY A 4 14.34 0.85 9.38
N ALA A 5 15.33 0.23 8.75
CA ALA A 5 16.18 0.93 7.79
C ALA A 5 15.27 1.63 6.77
N PRO A 6 15.54 2.89 6.38
CA PRO A 6 14.85 3.47 5.24
C PRO A 6 15.07 2.53 4.06
N ALA A 7 14.01 2.15 3.36
CA ALA A 7 14.07 1.34 2.16
C ALA A 7 14.70 2.18 1.02
N GLY A 8 15.98 2.49 1.16
CA GLY A 8 16.73 3.36 0.27
C GLY A 8 18.00 2.64 -0.13
N VAL A 9 18.13 2.40 -1.44
CA VAL A 9 19.26 1.76 -2.14
C VAL A 9 19.17 0.23 -2.16
N LEU A 10 18.56 -0.31 -3.21
CA LEU A 10 19.04 -1.59 -3.74
C LEU A 10 20.46 -1.28 -4.26
N GLY A 11 21.45 -2.01 -3.77
CA GLY A 11 22.88 -1.73 -3.96
C GLY A 11 23.32 -1.37 -5.38
N ARG A 12 24.54 -0.84 -5.49
CA ARG A 12 25.20 -0.49 -6.77
C ARG A 12 24.90 -1.55 -7.83
N ALA A 13 24.49 -1.11 -9.03
CA ALA A 13 24.36 -2.01 -10.17
C ALA A 13 25.70 -2.75 -10.41
N GLU A 14 25.63 -3.89 -11.10
CA GLU A 14 26.79 -4.77 -11.38
C GLU A 14 27.95 -4.06 -12.12
N ASP A 15 27.72 -2.86 -12.64
CA ASP A 15 28.72 -1.97 -13.28
C ASP A 15 29.56 -1.13 -12.29
N GLY A 16 29.20 -1.11 -11.00
CA GLY A 16 29.87 -0.33 -9.96
C GLY A 16 29.73 1.20 -10.06
N ARG A 17 28.96 1.72 -11.02
CA ARG A 17 28.84 3.16 -11.36
C ARG A 17 27.42 3.71 -11.31
N SER A 18 26.38 2.88 -11.25
CA SER A 18 24.99 3.36 -11.18
C SER A 18 24.27 2.99 -9.87
N VAL A 19 23.52 3.96 -9.32
CA VAL A 19 22.64 3.78 -8.15
C VAL A 19 21.25 3.40 -8.63
N SER A 20 20.65 2.36 -8.03
CA SER A 20 19.26 1.94 -8.27
C SER A 20 18.40 2.36 -7.08
N TYR A 21 17.46 3.29 -7.29
CA TYR A 21 16.53 3.74 -6.25
C TYR A 21 15.11 3.29 -6.62
N PRO A 22 14.53 2.29 -5.92
CA PRO A 22 13.12 1.96 -6.09
C PRO A 22 12.26 2.94 -5.30
N ALA A 23 11.32 3.62 -5.95
CA ALA A 23 10.20 4.27 -5.28
C ALA A 23 8.95 3.39 -5.47
N PRO A 24 8.54 2.60 -4.46
CA PRO A 24 7.35 1.79 -4.56
C PRO A 24 6.10 2.67 -4.43
N CYS A 25 5.24 2.63 -5.43
CA CYS A 25 3.93 3.27 -5.38
C CYS A 25 2.89 2.16 -5.25
N ALA A 26 2.25 2.08 -4.09
CA ALA A 26 1.23 1.08 -3.80
C ALA A 26 -0.15 1.60 -4.21
N VAL A 27 -0.86 0.80 -5.02
CA VAL A 27 -2.18 1.11 -5.56
C VAL A 27 -3.19 0.11 -5.04
N ALA A 28 -4.26 0.59 -4.41
CA ALA A 28 -5.37 -0.24 -3.93
C ALA A 28 -6.68 0.17 -4.61
N GLY A 29 -7.61 -0.78 -4.72
CA GLY A 29 -8.95 -0.52 -5.27
C GLY A 29 -8.99 -0.32 -6.80
N MET A 30 -7.87 -0.53 -7.50
CA MET A 30 -7.77 -0.49 -8.96
C MET A 30 -7.24 -1.82 -9.48
N GLY A 31 -7.91 -2.39 -10.49
CA GLY A 31 -7.43 -3.60 -11.16
C GLY A 31 -6.15 -3.33 -11.96
N GLU A 32 -5.29 -4.34 -12.05
CA GLU A 32 -3.97 -4.26 -12.71
C GLU A 32 -4.06 -3.71 -14.14
N SER A 33 -4.91 -4.28 -14.99
CA SER A 33 -5.03 -3.87 -16.39
C SER A 33 -5.42 -2.39 -16.54
N LEU A 34 -6.25 -1.87 -15.63
CA LEU A 34 -6.64 -0.46 -15.64
C LEU A 34 -5.51 0.45 -15.16
N ALA A 35 -4.74 0.00 -14.16
CA ALA A 35 -3.56 0.74 -13.69
C ALA A 35 -2.52 0.83 -14.81
N GLU A 36 -2.19 -0.29 -15.46
CA GLU A 36 -1.25 -0.34 -16.58
C GLU A 36 -1.69 0.50 -17.77
N GLU A 37 -2.98 0.45 -18.13
CA GLU A 37 -3.52 1.27 -19.22
C GLU A 37 -3.30 2.77 -18.98
N ARG A 38 -3.51 3.24 -17.75
CA ARG A 38 -3.38 4.66 -17.39
C ARG A 38 -1.93 5.16 -17.41
N ILE A 39 -0.97 4.28 -17.19
CA ILE A 39 0.47 4.63 -17.13
C ILE A 39 1.28 4.05 -18.29
N ARG A 40 0.63 3.58 -19.35
CA ARG A 40 1.25 2.79 -20.43
C ARG A 40 2.49 3.43 -21.03
N ASP A 41 2.43 4.72 -21.33
CA ASP A 41 3.58 5.51 -21.81
C ASP A 41 4.75 5.55 -20.83
N LEU A 42 4.48 5.60 -19.52
CA LEU A 42 5.51 5.55 -18.48
C LEU A 42 6.20 4.18 -18.41
N LEU A 43 5.51 3.09 -18.77
CA LEU A 43 6.09 1.74 -18.83
C LEU A 43 7.14 1.60 -19.94
N HIS A 44 7.14 2.48 -20.93
CA HIS A 44 8.06 2.46 -22.07
C HIS A 44 9.30 3.35 -21.88
N LEU A 45 9.45 4.00 -20.72
CA LEU A 45 10.61 4.83 -20.43
C LEU A 45 11.88 3.99 -20.28
N ALA A 46 12.99 4.50 -20.85
CA ALA A 46 14.30 3.84 -20.76
C ALA A 46 15.01 4.12 -19.42
N ASN A 47 14.86 5.33 -18.88
CA ASN A 47 15.38 5.75 -17.57
C ASN A 47 14.66 7.03 -17.12
N PRO A 48 13.96 7.03 -15.96
CA PRO A 48 13.69 5.89 -15.08
C PRO A 48 12.81 4.82 -15.74
N THR A 49 13.01 3.55 -15.39
CA THR A 49 12.12 2.45 -15.79
C THR A 49 10.96 2.30 -14.81
N VAL A 50 9.75 2.03 -15.30
CA VAL A 50 8.55 1.76 -14.48
C VAL A 50 8.10 0.32 -14.70
N ALA A 51 8.02 -0.47 -13.64
CA ALA A 51 7.59 -1.87 -13.71
C ALA A 51 6.44 -2.14 -12.72
N PRO A 52 5.29 -2.66 -13.18
CA PRO A 52 4.21 -3.11 -12.32
C PRO A 52 4.48 -4.52 -11.76
N TYR A 53 4.05 -4.74 -10.53
CA TYR A 53 4.04 -6.03 -9.84
C TYR A 53 2.67 -6.22 -9.20
N ALA A 54 1.91 -7.19 -9.67
CA ALA A 54 0.67 -7.57 -9.03
C ALA A 54 0.93 -8.31 -7.72
N GLN A 55 0.17 -7.93 -6.69
CA GLN A 55 -0.03 -8.68 -5.47
C GLN A 55 -1.54 -8.91 -5.30
N PRO A 56 -1.98 -9.92 -4.53
CA PRO A 56 -3.41 -10.11 -4.28
C PRO A 56 -4.07 -8.85 -3.69
N GLY A 57 -4.92 -8.19 -4.48
CA GLY A 57 -5.67 -6.99 -4.08
C GLY A 57 -4.92 -5.66 -4.20
N GLU A 58 -3.66 -5.65 -4.63
CA GLU A 58 -2.81 -4.46 -4.70
C GLU A 58 -1.93 -4.49 -5.96
N VAL A 59 -1.63 -3.32 -6.52
CA VAL A 59 -0.64 -3.17 -7.60
C VAL A 59 0.52 -2.36 -7.06
N GLN A 60 1.73 -2.92 -7.10
CA GLN A 60 2.95 -2.20 -6.75
C GLN A 60 3.64 -1.74 -8.02
N LEU A 61 3.96 -0.44 -8.10
CA LEU A 61 4.78 0.11 -9.17
C LEU A 61 6.18 0.35 -8.65
N ARG A 62 7.18 -0.17 -9.34
CA ARG A 62 8.59 0.09 -9.05
C ARG A 62 9.15 1.05 -10.09
N ILE A 63 9.48 2.26 -9.65
CA ILE A 63 10.20 3.23 -10.46
C ILE A 63 11.68 3.12 -10.11
N THR A 64 12.52 2.84 -11.11
CA THR A 64 13.97 2.67 -10.93
C THR A 64 14.71 3.61 -11.87
N ALA A 65 15.52 4.52 -11.31
CA ALA A 65 16.46 5.32 -12.08
C ALA A 65 17.88 4.74 -12.00
N ARG A 66 18.66 4.92 -13.06
CA ARG A 66 20.11 4.73 -13.08
C ARG A 66 20.77 6.10 -13.20
N ALA A 67 21.65 6.43 -12.27
CA ALA A 67 22.36 7.71 -12.21
C ALA A 67 23.71 7.58 -11.49
N GLU A 68 24.57 8.59 -11.61
CA GLU A 68 25.90 8.61 -10.98
C GLU A 68 25.83 8.90 -9.48
N SER A 69 24.71 9.46 -9.01
CA SER A 69 24.45 9.72 -7.60
C SER A 69 23.01 9.41 -7.21
N THR A 70 22.77 9.17 -5.91
CA THR A 70 21.43 8.98 -5.36
C THR A 70 20.55 10.24 -5.52
N GLU A 71 21.16 11.42 -5.42
CA GLU A 71 20.45 12.70 -5.57
C GLU A 71 19.90 12.86 -6.99
N GLU A 72 20.75 12.57 -7.98
CA GLU A 72 20.37 12.58 -9.40
C GLU A 72 19.30 11.52 -9.70
N ALA A 73 19.44 10.30 -9.15
CA ALA A 73 18.42 9.27 -9.28
C ALA A 73 17.05 9.72 -8.74
N ARG A 74 17.02 10.36 -7.57
CA ARG A 74 15.79 10.92 -6.98
C ARG A 74 15.19 12.02 -7.84
N ALA A 75 16.03 12.92 -8.38
CA ALA A 75 15.58 13.99 -9.27
C ALA A 75 14.95 13.46 -10.57
N LEU A 76 15.45 12.33 -11.09
CA LEU A 76 14.86 11.65 -12.25
C LEU A 76 13.54 10.95 -11.91
N ILE A 77 13.42 10.36 -10.72
CA ILE A 77 12.22 9.63 -10.28
C ILE A 77 11.06 10.57 -9.97
N ALA A 78 11.32 11.70 -9.29
CA ALA A 78 10.31 12.63 -8.81
C ALA A 78 9.26 13.06 -9.87
N PRO A 79 9.62 13.43 -11.12
CA PRO A 79 8.63 13.77 -12.14
C PRO A 79 7.78 12.57 -12.58
N VAL A 80 8.38 11.38 -12.69
CA VAL A 80 7.66 10.15 -13.06
C VAL A 80 6.68 9.75 -11.96
N GLU A 81 7.11 9.81 -10.69
CA GLU A 81 6.25 9.53 -9.54
C GLU A 81 5.08 10.52 -9.46
N SER A 82 5.35 11.82 -9.68
CA SER A 82 4.30 12.84 -9.71
C SER A 82 3.26 12.55 -10.78
N GLU A 83 3.70 12.10 -11.96
CA GLU A 83 2.81 11.75 -13.06
C GLU A 83 1.99 10.48 -12.77
N VAL A 84 2.60 9.45 -12.17
CA VAL A 84 1.89 8.26 -11.68
C VAL A 84 0.80 8.67 -10.70
N ARG A 85 1.13 9.48 -9.68
CA ARG A 85 0.16 9.98 -8.69
C ARG A 85 -0.95 10.80 -9.35
N ARG A 86 -0.63 11.64 -10.33
CA ARG A 86 -1.61 12.44 -11.07
C ARG A 86 -2.61 11.57 -11.83
N ARG A 87 -2.17 10.45 -12.42
CA ARG A 87 -3.00 9.57 -13.26
C ARG A 87 -3.78 8.51 -12.50
N LEU A 88 -3.17 7.98 -11.43
CA LEU A 88 -3.79 6.94 -10.60
C LEU A 88 -4.59 7.56 -9.44
N GLY A 89 -4.32 8.81 -9.07
CA GLY A 89 -5.13 9.60 -8.15
C GLY A 89 -5.18 8.98 -6.75
N GLU A 90 -6.38 8.96 -6.18
CA GLU A 90 -6.66 8.45 -4.82
C GLU A 90 -6.38 6.96 -4.65
N ALA A 91 -6.19 6.21 -5.74
CA ALA A 91 -5.83 4.80 -5.66
C ALA A 91 -4.40 4.60 -5.10
N VAL A 92 -3.54 5.63 -5.19
CA VAL A 92 -2.19 5.60 -4.63
C VAL A 92 -2.23 5.90 -3.13
N PHE A 93 -1.82 4.95 -2.29
CA PHE A 93 -1.91 5.09 -0.84
C PHE A 93 -0.57 5.05 -0.09
N GLY A 94 0.52 4.61 -0.73
CA GLY A 94 1.84 4.47 -0.10
C GLY A 94 2.99 4.87 -1.02
N ALA A 95 4.11 5.29 -0.43
CA ALA A 95 5.34 5.71 -1.14
C ALA A 95 6.56 4.83 -0.84
N ASP A 96 6.47 3.89 0.10
CA ASP A 96 7.58 3.09 0.62
C ASP A 96 7.10 1.68 1.03
N SER A 97 7.50 1.21 2.21
CA SER A 97 7.11 -0.06 2.83
C SER A 97 5.74 -0.02 3.52
N ASP A 98 4.96 1.04 3.29
CA ASP A 98 3.67 1.22 3.94
C ASP A 98 2.68 0.17 3.45
N THR A 99 2.20 -0.66 4.37
CA THR A 99 1.09 -1.55 4.08
C THR A 99 -0.24 -0.79 4.19
N LEU A 100 -1.28 -1.28 3.52
CA LEU A 100 -2.60 -0.64 3.53
C LEU A 100 -3.14 -0.46 4.97
N GLU A 101 -2.88 -1.42 5.84
CA GLU A 101 -3.24 -1.40 7.25
C GLU A 101 -2.52 -0.30 8.01
N GLN A 102 -1.22 -0.13 7.77
CA GLN A 102 -0.44 0.93 8.39
C GLN A 102 -1.00 2.29 7.99
N THR A 103 -1.24 2.49 6.68
CA THR A 103 -1.81 3.73 6.15
C THR A 103 -3.19 4.03 6.77
N VAL A 104 -4.09 3.04 6.83
CA VAL A 104 -5.43 3.22 7.42
C VAL A 104 -5.35 3.55 8.90
N LEU A 105 -4.55 2.81 9.67
CA LEU A 105 -4.40 3.02 11.11
C LEU A 105 -3.80 4.39 11.42
N GLU A 106 -2.81 4.84 10.65
CA GLU A 106 -2.22 6.15 10.83
C GLU A 106 -3.17 7.29 10.47
N LEU A 107 -3.94 7.15 9.39
CA LEU A 107 -4.97 8.12 9.01
C LEU A 107 -6.03 8.28 10.10
N LEU A 108 -6.50 7.17 10.68
CA LEU A 108 -7.46 7.19 11.79
C LEU A 108 -6.86 7.80 13.04
N ARG A 109 -5.62 7.45 13.39
CA ARG A 109 -4.88 8.03 14.53
C ARG A 109 -4.77 9.55 14.40
N ARG A 110 -4.36 10.06 13.24
CA ARG A 110 -4.23 11.49 12.97
C ARG A 110 -5.56 12.24 13.07
N ARG A 111 -6.68 11.55 12.84
CA ARG A 111 -8.04 12.10 12.96
C ARG A 111 -8.67 11.89 14.34
N GLY A 112 -7.98 11.21 15.27
CA GLY A 112 -8.55 10.86 16.58
C GLY A 112 -9.76 9.91 16.49
N LEU A 113 -9.82 9.08 15.45
CA LEU A 113 -10.90 8.13 15.23
C LEU A 113 -10.47 6.72 15.64
N THR A 114 -11.45 5.93 16.05
CA THR A 114 -11.29 4.50 16.37
C THR A 114 -12.01 3.63 15.34
N LEU A 115 -11.59 2.37 15.21
CA LEU A 115 -12.15 1.39 14.28
C LEU A 115 -12.55 0.11 15.01
N ALA A 116 -13.69 -0.47 14.64
CA ALA A 116 -14.08 -1.83 14.97
C ALA A 116 -14.62 -2.53 13.71
N VAL A 117 -14.55 -3.86 13.65
CA VAL A 117 -14.98 -4.64 12.49
C VAL A 117 -15.99 -5.74 12.84
N ALA A 118 -16.88 -6.06 11.90
CA ALA A 118 -17.73 -7.24 11.95
C ALA A 118 -17.46 -8.07 10.70
N GLU A 119 -16.95 -9.30 10.86
CA GLU A 119 -16.42 -10.12 9.77
C GLU A 119 -17.28 -11.36 9.54
N SER A 120 -17.65 -11.62 8.28
CA SER A 120 -18.26 -12.88 7.86
C SER A 120 -17.25 -13.66 7.01
N CYS A 121 -17.26 -13.50 5.67
CA CYS A 121 -16.44 -14.30 4.74
C CYS A 121 -14.92 -14.24 4.99
N THR A 122 -14.41 -13.15 5.57
CA THR A 122 -12.99 -13.00 5.89
C THR A 122 -12.58 -13.78 7.14
N GLY A 123 -13.53 -14.21 7.99
CA GLY A 123 -13.29 -15.10 9.13
C GLY A 123 -12.34 -14.56 10.20
N GLY A 124 -12.13 -13.24 10.28
CA GLY A 124 -11.14 -12.63 11.17
C GLY A 124 -9.86 -12.18 10.46
N GLY A 125 -9.74 -12.42 9.14
CA GLY A 125 -8.58 -12.03 8.35
C GLY A 125 -8.32 -10.53 8.35
N LEU A 126 -9.37 -9.69 8.38
CA LEU A 126 -9.17 -8.23 8.47
C LEU A 126 -8.67 -7.83 9.85
N ALA A 127 -9.26 -8.34 10.92
CA ALA A 127 -8.78 -8.11 12.28
C ALA A 127 -7.33 -8.60 12.45
N TYR A 128 -6.97 -9.74 11.88
CA TYR A 128 -5.59 -10.25 11.88
C TYR A 128 -4.62 -9.29 11.19
N ARG A 129 -4.97 -8.81 9.99
CA ARG A 129 -4.15 -7.83 9.24
C ARG A 129 -3.95 -6.55 10.05
N LEU A 130 -5.01 -5.98 10.61
CA LEU A 130 -4.96 -4.75 11.42
C LEU A 130 -4.12 -4.94 12.71
N THR A 131 -4.33 -6.05 13.42
CA THR A 131 -3.62 -6.33 14.69
C THR A 131 -2.15 -6.70 14.50
N SER A 132 -1.76 -7.12 13.29
CA SER A 132 -0.35 -7.39 12.94
C SER A 132 0.49 -6.11 12.88
N VAL A 133 -0.12 -4.93 12.78
CA VAL A 133 0.59 -3.64 12.85
C VAL A 133 0.84 -3.27 14.32
N PRO A 134 2.11 -3.05 14.73
CA PRO A 134 2.42 -2.60 16.08
C PRO A 134 1.73 -1.29 16.44
N GLY A 135 1.21 -1.19 17.67
CA GLY A 135 0.47 -0.01 18.15
C GLY A 135 -0.94 0.13 17.58
N SER A 136 -1.45 -0.87 16.85
CA SER A 136 -2.83 -0.88 16.33
C SER A 136 -3.89 -0.73 17.41
N SER A 137 -3.62 -1.15 18.65
CA SER A 137 -4.56 -1.03 19.80
C SER A 137 -4.91 0.40 20.18
N GLU A 138 -4.17 1.40 19.72
CA GLU A 138 -4.52 2.83 19.93
C GLU A 138 -5.74 3.25 19.11
N VAL A 139 -6.04 2.53 18.03
CA VAL A 139 -7.09 2.88 17.06
C VAL A 139 -8.10 1.74 16.89
N PHE A 140 -7.62 0.50 16.78
CA PHE A 140 -8.45 -0.68 16.54
C PHE A 140 -8.96 -1.25 17.85
N LEU A 141 -10.28 -1.14 18.08
CA LEU A 141 -10.96 -1.58 19.30
C LEU A 141 -11.23 -3.09 19.33
N GLY A 142 -11.19 -3.73 18.16
CA GLY A 142 -11.46 -5.16 18.01
C GLY A 142 -12.56 -5.44 17.00
N GLY A 143 -13.09 -6.65 17.01
CA GLY A 143 -14.13 -7.04 16.09
C GLY A 143 -14.85 -8.33 16.45
N VAL A 144 -15.92 -8.60 15.72
CA VAL A 144 -16.76 -9.79 15.88
C VAL A 144 -16.73 -10.60 14.60
N VAL A 145 -16.30 -11.85 14.68
CA VAL A 145 -16.48 -12.81 13.57
C VAL A 145 -17.92 -13.34 13.65
N SER A 146 -18.80 -12.79 12.81
CA SER A 146 -20.24 -13.04 12.78
C SER A 146 -20.64 -13.86 11.54
N TYR A 147 -20.02 -15.03 11.33
CA TYR A 147 -20.26 -15.84 10.13
C TYR A 147 -21.71 -16.35 10.02
N ALA A 148 -22.25 -16.89 11.11
CA ALA A 148 -23.62 -17.41 11.17
C ALA A 148 -24.65 -16.32 11.49
N ASN A 149 -25.88 -16.49 10.99
CA ASN A 149 -26.97 -15.55 11.25
C ASN A 149 -27.28 -15.40 12.74
N GLU A 150 -27.16 -16.48 13.51
CA GLU A 150 -27.33 -16.50 14.97
C GLU A 150 -26.34 -15.55 15.64
N VAL A 151 -25.08 -15.53 15.20
CA VAL A 151 -24.05 -14.64 15.75
C VAL A 151 -24.30 -13.19 15.32
N LYS A 152 -24.71 -12.96 14.06
CA LYS A 152 -25.09 -11.63 13.58
C LYS A 152 -26.23 -11.01 14.41
N VAL A 153 -27.25 -11.81 14.72
CA VAL A 153 -28.41 -11.35 15.52
C VAL A 153 -28.02 -11.19 16.99
N GLY A 154 -27.28 -12.12 17.56
CA GLY A 154 -26.95 -12.11 18.99
C GLY A 154 -25.86 -11.11 19.38
N ALA A 155 -24.78 -11.02 18.61
CA ALA A 155 -23.62 -10.20 18.96
C ALA A 155 -23.66 -8.79 18.37
N LEU A 156 -24.38 -8.58 17.25
CA LEU A 156 -24.48 -7.29 16.57
C LEU A 156 -25.91 -6.72 16.55
N GLU A 157 -26.84 -7.40 17.22
CA GLU A 157 -28.25 -6.97 17.36
C GLU A 157 -28.94 -6.74 16.00
N LEU A 158 -28.52 -7.44 14.95
CA LEU A 158 -29.14 -7.31 13.63
C LEU A 158 -30.55 -7.90 13.63
N ARG A 159 -31.48 -7.20 12.97
CA ARG A 159 -32.84 -7.71 12.74
C ARG A 159 -32.80 -8.87 11.74
N ARG A 160 -33.47 -9.97 12.08
CA ARG A 160 -33.77 -11.03 11.10
C ARG A 160 -34.75 -10.48 10.07
N THR A 161 -34.31 -10.40 8.82
CA THR A 161 -35.18 -10.11 7.68
C THR A 161 -35.32 -11.43 6.93
N PHE A 162 -36.56 -11.86 6.71
CA PHE A 162 -36.91 -13.11 6.04
C PHE A 162 -36.91 -12.96 4.53
#